data_AF-A0A918KCG3-F1
#
_entry.id   AF-A0A918KCG3-F1
#
_cell.length_a   1.000
_cell.length_b   1.000
_cell.length_c   1.000
_cell.angle_alpha   90.00
_cell.angle_beta   90.00
_cell.angle_gamma   90.00
#
_symmetry.space_group_name_H-M   'P 1'
#
loop_
_entity.id
_entity.type
_entity.pdbx_description
1 polymer ?
#
loop_
_entity_poly.entity_id
_entity_poly.type
_entity_poly.pdbx_seq_one_letter_code
_entity_poly.pdbx_strand_id
1 'polypeptide(L)'
;MRMNPSSPPTGLRLRPLSARSVVLSLLLGVHPPELPVRDLLRSVEPFGIAGSTLRAALSRMVAAGDLVRVEAGYRLSERLLERQRRQDDAVHPATREWDGSWETVVVTATGRGPAERAELRTELAGLRLAELREGVWLRPANLRRHRPVGPAGLTQFFTARPEQPSRDLAAALWPLDAWAATAVALLAHVAATKQPTDRLAGFAAVVRHLVTDPVLPAELLPEDWPAPALRAVYTSYRREVAEALRPGAVGGGTPQVGAPGVSRRAGGGLGPGSRTNPIERHGPGPRAGRTQKEDEER
;
A
#
# COMPACT_ATOMS: atom_id res chain seq x y z
N MET A 1 21.79 -45.04 2.12
CA MET A 1 20.34 -44.74 2.18
C MET A 1 20.15 -43.38 1.52
N ARG A 2 19.23 -43.29 0.56
CA ARG A 2 19.19 -42.25 -0.50
C ARG A 2 18.91 -40.85 0.06
N MET A 3 19.73 -39.88 -0.37
CA MET A 3 19.39 -38.45 -0.30
C MET A 3 18.21 -38.20 -1.25
N ASN A 4 17.09 -37.71 -0.70
CA ASN A 4 16.03 -37.15 -1.53
C ASN A 4 16.47 -35.75 -1.98
N PRO A 5 16.44 -35.44 -3.29
CA PRO A 5 16.67 -34.08 -3.75
C PRO A 5 15.50 -33.19 -3.31
N SER A 6 15.83 -32.05 -2.71
CA SER A 6 14.92 -30.97 -2.37
C SER A 6 14.06 -30.60 -3.58
N SER A 7 12.74 -30.65 -3.42
CA SER A 7 11.78 -30.16 -4.41
C SER A 7 12.06 -28.69 -4.76
N PRO A 8 11.98 -28.29 -6.04
CA PRO A 8 12.10 -26.89 -6.43
C PRO A 8 10.94 -26.06 -5.84
N PRO A 9 11.12 -24.75 -5.60
CA PRO A 9 10.08 -23.89 -5.06
C PRO A 9 8.85 -23.90 -5.97
N THR A 10 7.71 -24.21 -5.37
CA THR A 10 6.38 -24.20 -5.98
C THR A 10 6.18 -22.91 -6.76
N GLY A 11 6.12 -23.01 -8.09
CA GLY A 11 5.88 -21.86 -8.96
C GLY A 11 4.59 -21.15 -8.54
N LEU A 12 4.71 -19.84 -8.25
CA LEU A 12 3.58 -18.98 -7.91
C LEU A 12 2.56 -19.03 -9.07
N ARG A 13 1.51 -19.84 -8.94
CA ARG A 13 0.41 -19.87 -9.91
C ARG A 13 -0.47 -18.64 -9.71
N LEU A 14 -0.11 -17.55 -10.39
CA LEU A 14 -0.88 -16.31 -10.39
C LEU A 14 -2.16 -16.47 -11.21
N ARG A 15 -3.27 -15.93 -10.69
CA ARG A 15 -4.57 -15.97 -11.35
C ARG A 15 -4.59 -15.00 -12.54
N PRO A 16 -5.13 -15.38 -13.71
CA PRO A 16 -5.28 -14.46 -14.84
C PRO A 16 -6.10 -13.23 -14.47
N LEU A 17 -5.68 -12.07 -14.94
CA LEU A 17 -6.34 -10.80 -14.66
C LEU A 17 -7.58 -10.61 -15.52
N SER A 18 -8.61 -9.99 -14.95
CA SER A 18 -9.79 -9.55 -15.69
C SER A 18 -9.60 -8.15 -16.27
N ALA A 19 -10.28 -7.84 -17.37
CA ALA A 19 -10.31 -6.49 -17.95
C ALA A 19 -10.72 -5.41 -16.92
N ARG A 20 -11.60 -5.78 -15.97
CA ARG A 20 -11.95 -4.93 -14.82
C ARG A 20 -10.71 -4.54 -14.00
N SER A 21 -9.86 -5.49 -13.63
CA SER A 21 -8.66 -5.24 -12.81
C SER A 21 -7.68 -4.29 -13.50
N VAL A 22 -7.54 -4.43 -14.83
CA VAL A 22 -6.70 -3.54 -15.64
C VAL A 22 -7.28 -2.11 -15.62
N VAL A 23 -8.56 -1.95 -15.97
CA VAL A 23 -9.22 -0.63 -15.96
C VAL A 23 -9.14 0.07 -14.60
N LEU A 24 -9.34 -0.65 -13.50
CA LEU A 24 -9.19 -0.10 -12.15
C LEU A 24 -7.76 0.37 -11.89
N SER A 25 -6.76 -0.45 -12.25
CA SER A 25 -5.36 -0.09 -12.04
C SER A 25 -4.97 1.16 -12.83
N LEU A 26 -5.51 1.32 -14.05
CA LEU A 26 -5.27 2.50 -14.88
C LEU A 26 -5.92 3.76 -14.29
N LEU A 27 -7.21 3.70 -13.95
CA LEU A 27 -7.92 4.86 -13.41
C LEU A 27 -7.38 5.32 -12.04
N LEU A 28 -6.79 4.42 -11.26
CA LEU A 28 -6.11 4.75 -10.00
C LEU A 28 -4.75 5.44 -10.18
N GLY A 29 -4.19 5.40 -11.39
CA GLY A 29 -2.95 6.11 -11.73
C GLY A 29 -3.19 7.54 -12.22
N VAL A 30 -4.42 7.91 -12.57
CA VAL A 30 -4.73 9.22 -13.17
C VAL A 30 -5.39 10.13 -12.13
N HIS A 31 -5.03 11.42 -12.14
CA HIS A 31 -5.68 12.44 -11.34
C HIS A 31 -6.15 13.60 -12.23
N PRO A 32 -7.46 13.93 -12.27
CA PRO A 32 -8.57 13.20 -11.62
C PRO A 32 -8.71 11.76 -12.20
N PRO A 33 -9.34 10.81 -11.48
CA PRO A 33 -9.46 9.41 -11.88
C PRO A 33 -10.51 9.22 -12.99
N GLU A 34 -10.34 9.95 -14.09
CA GLU A 34 -11.20 10.01 -15.26
C GLU A 34 -10.34 9.83 -16.51
N LEU A 35 -10.78 8.94 -17.40
CA LEU A 35 -10.12 8.72 -18.69
C LEU A 35 -11.12 8.63 -19.84
N PRO A 36 -10.81 9.24 -20.99
CA PRO A 36 -11.55 9.03 -22.23
C PRO A 36 -11.49 7.59 -22.71
N VAL A 37 -12.56 7.15 -23.38
CA VAL A 37 -12.67 5.78 -23.90
C VAL A 37 -11.54 5.43 -24.87
N ARG A 38 -11.12 6.40 -25.69
CA ARG A 38 -9.98 6.25 -26.61
C ARG A 38 -8.67 5.97 -25.88
N ASP A 39 -8.47 6.61 -24.73
CA ASP A 39 -7.23 6.53 -23.97
C ASP A 39 -7.24 5.23 -23.14
N LEU A 40 -8.41 4.82 -22.64
CA LEU A 40 -8.61 3.48 -22.07
C LEU A 40 -8.35 2.37 -23.10
N LEU A 41 -8.86 2.49 -24.33
CA LEU A 41 -8.60 1.51 -25.40
C LEU A 41 -7.11 1.37 -25.70
N ARG A 42 -6.40 2.49 -25.85
CA ARG A 42 -4.94 2.50 -26.06
C ARG A 42 -4.18 1.90 -24.87
N SER A 43 -4.63 2.19 -23.65
CA SER A 43 -3.94 1.76 -22.43
C SER A 43 -4.13 0.28 -22.13
N VAL A 44 -5.21 -0.37 -22.60
CA VAL A 44 -5.44 -1.81 -22.39
C VAL A 44 -4.86 -2.70 -23.49
N GLU A 45 -4.46 -2.12 -24.63
CA GLU A 45 -3.88 -2.86 -25.75
C GLU A 45 -2.61 -3.66 -25.37
N PRO A 46 -1.64 -3.12 -24.60
CA PRO A 46 -0.48 -3.88 -24.13
C PRO A 46 -0.83 -5.08 -23.23
N PHE A 47 -2.05 -5.12 -22.70
CA PHE A 47 -2.56 -6.24 -21.89
C PHE A 47 -3.29 -7.30 -22.71
N GLY A 48 -3.33 -7.15 -24.05
CA GLY A 48 -4.01 -8.07 -24.96
C GLY A 48 -5.54 -8.03 -24.87
N ILE A 49 -6.11 -6.93 -24.37
CA ILE A 49 -7.56 -6.79 -24.21
C ILE A 49 -8.16 -6.18 -25.47
N ALA A 50 -8.96 -6.98 -26.19
CA ALA A 50 -9.72 -6.50 -27.34
C ALA A 50 -10.73 -5.40 -26.96
N GLY A 51 -10.96 -4.44 -27.86
CA GLY A 51 -11.87 -3.31 -27.60
C GLY A 51 -13.32 -3.72 -27.34
N SER A 52 -13.79 -4.84 -27.88
CA SER A 52 -15.12 -5.42 -27.56
C SER A 52 -15.18 -5.90 -26.10
N THR A 53 -14.14 -6.61 -25.64
CA THR A 53 -14.01 -7.07 -24.24
C THR A 53 -13.92 -5.90 -23.28
N LEU A 54 -13.16 -4.84 -23.63
CA LEU A 54 -13.10 -3.62 -22.82
C LEU A 54 -14.48 -2.97 -22.69
N ARG A 55 -15.19 -2.75 -23.81
CA ARG A 55 -16.52 -2.13 -23.79
C ARG A 55 -17.52 -2.92 -22.96
N ALA A 56 -17.53 -4.25 -23.10
CA ALA A 56 -18.38 -5.12 -22.27
C ALA A 56 -18.00 -5.04 -20.77
N ALA A 57 -16.70 -4.95 -20.45
CA ALA A 57 -16.24 -4.77 -19.08
C ALA A 57 -16.68 -3.41 -18.50
N LEU A 58 -16.50 -2.32 -19.25
CA LEU A 58 -16.93 -0.98 -18.84
C LEU A 58 -18.43 -0.92 -18.57
N SER A 59 -19.27 -1.49 -19.45
CA SER A 59 -20.71 -1.55 -19.23
C SER A 59 -21.08 -2.32 -17.96
N ARG A 60 -20.44 -3.48 -17.71
CA ARG A 60 -20.65 -4.24 -16.46
C ARG A 60 -20.19 -3.48 -15.22
N MET A 61 -19.09 -2.73 -15.31
CA MET A 61 -18.57 -1.93 -14.20
C MET A 61 -19.48 -0.74 -13.88
N VAL A 62 -20.09 -0.10 -14.89
CA VAL A 62 -21.13 0.92 -14.66
C VAL A 62 -22.36 0.31 -14.01
N ALA A 63 -22.85 -0.82 -14.54
CA ALA A 63 -24.02 -1.51 -13.98
C ALA A 63 -23.79 -1.97 -12.52
N ALA A 64 -22.56 -2.35 -12.17
CA ALA A 64 -22.17 -2.71 -10.81
C ALA A 64 -21.86 -1.49 -9.90
N GLY A 65 -21.99 -0.26 -10.40
CA GLY A 65 -21.74 0.97 -9.64
C GLY A 65 -20.27 1.21 -9.30
N ASP A 66 -19.35 0.65 -10.09
CA ASP A 66 -17.90 0.83 -9.94
C ASP A 66 -17.38 2.02 -10.75
N LEU A 67 -18.04 2.33 -11.87
CA LEU A 67 -17.73 3.47 -12.71
C LEU A 67 -18.95 4.36 -12.88
N VAL A 68 -18.70 5.66 -13.08
CA VAL A 68 -19.68 6.64 -13.52
C VAL A 68 -19.29 7.13 -14.91
N ARG A 69 -20.26 7.19 -15.81
CA ARG A 69 -20.07 7.79 -17.14
C ARG A 69 -20.11 9.30 -17.01
N VAL A 70 -19.13 9.96 -17.62
CA VAL A 70 -18.96 11.42 -17.64
C VAL A 70 -18.74 11.87 -19.07
N GLU A 71 -18.85 13.17 -19.35
CA GLU A 71 -18.74 13.69 -20.73
C GLU A 71 -17.42 13.31 -21.39
N ALA A 72 -16.30 13.37 -20.64
CA ALA A 72 -15.00 13.05 -21.19
C ALA A 72 -14.69 11.54 -21.21
N GLY A 73 -15.50 10.67 -20.59
CA GLY A 73 -15.27 9.22 -20.57
C GLY A 73 -15.86 8.48 -19.37
N TYR A 74 -15.00 7.80 -18.61
CA TYR A 74 -15.37 7.05 -17.41
C TYR A 74 -14.53 7.48 -16.22
N ARG A 75 -15.17 7.64 -15.05
CA ARG A 75 -14.51 7.87 -13.77
C ARG A 75 -14.83 6.78 -12.75
N LEU A 76 -13.96 6.59 -11.77
CA LEU A 76 -14.27 5.74 -10.61
C LEU A 76 -15.42 6.34 -9.80
N SER A 77 -16.31 5.50 -9.28
CA SER A 77 -17.34 5.94 -8.34
C SER A 77 -16.73 6.29 -6.97
N GLU A 78 -17.37 7.19 -6.22
CA GLU A 78 -16.91 7.57 -4.86
C GLU A 78 -16.77 6.36 -3.94
N ARG A 79 -17.75 5.45 -3.96
CA ARG A 79 -17.73 4.19 -3.21
C ARG A 79 -16.48 3.35 -3.50
N LEU A 80 -16.05 3.31 -4.76
CA LEU A 80 -14.89 2.54 -5.16
C LEU A 80 -13.58 3.23 -4.81
N LEU A 81 -13.54 4.57 -4.90
CA LEU A 81 -12.44 5.37 -4.39
C LEU A 81 -12.27 5.18 -2.88
N GLU A 82 -13.34 5.22 -2.09
CA GLU A 82 -13.29 4.93 -0.65
C GLU A 82 -12.81 3.50 -0.36
N ARG A 83 -13.31 2.51 -1.11
CA ARG A 83 -12.82 1.13 -1.00
C ARG A 83 -11.33 1.03 -1.29
N GLN A 84 -10.84 1.77 -2.28
CA GLN A 84 -9.44 1.77 -2.63
C GLN A 84 -8.58 2.51 -1.59
N ARG A 85 -9.05 3.63 -1.03
CA ARG A 85 -8.38 4.28 0.12
C ARG A 85 -8.23 3.32 1.30
N ARG A 86 -9.29 2.58 1.66
CA ARG A 86 -9.21 1.54 2.70
C ARG A 86 -8.20 0.45 2.38
N GLN A 87 -8.07 0.08 1.10
CA GLN A 87 -7.06 -0.88 0.68
C GLN A 87 -5.64 -0.30 0.79
N ASP A 88 -5.44 0.95 0.40
CA ASP A 88 -4.17 1.65 0.54
C ASP A 88 -3.77 1.78 2.02
N ASP A 89 -4.72 2.13 2.90
CA ASP A 89 -4.52 2.17 4.35
C ASP A 89 -4.19 0.78 4.91
N ALA A 90 -4.77 -0.29 4.35
CA ALA A 90 -4.40 -1.65 4.70
C ALA A 90 -3.01 -2.03 4.15
N VAL A 91 -2.57 -1.48 3.02
CA VAL A 91 -1.21 -1.72 2.53
C VAL A 91 -0.20 -0.89 3.32
N HIS A 92 -0.53 0.34 3.72
CA HIS A 92 0.31 1.25 4.48
C HIS A 92 -0.34 1.65 5.82
N PRO A 93 -0.44 0.73 6.80
CA PRO A 93 -1.10 1.04 8.06
C PRO A 93 -0.34 2.11 8.84
N ALA A 94 -1.07 3.07 9.40
CA ALA A 94 -0.50 4.05 10.30
C ALA A 94 -0.07 3.40 11.61
N THR A 95 1.16 3.68 12.03
CA THR A 95 1.75 3.14 13.27
C THR A 95 2.09 4.25 14.26
N ARG A 96 2.34 3.86 15.51
CA ARG A 96 2.91 4.67 16.58
C ARG A 96 4.06 3.89 17.21
N GLU A 97 4.93 4.60 17.91
CA GLU A 97 5.95 3.97 18.75
C GLU A 97 5.30 3.02 19.75
N TRP A 98 5.95 1.88 19.94
CA TRP A 98 5.44 0.81 20.76
C TRP A 98 6.13 0.83 22.12
N ASP A 99 5.34 0.86 23.19
CA ASP A 99 5.81 1.02 24.57
C ASP A 99 5.88 -0.32 25.33
N GLY A 100 5.77 -1.46 24.62
CA GLY A 100 5.66 -2.79 25.20
C GLY A 100 4.22 -3.27 25.43
N SER A 101 3.20 -2.43 25.22
CA SER A 101 1.80 -2.81 25.48
C SER A 101 1.16 -3.60 24.33
N TRP A 102 0.30 -4.54 24.67
CA TRP A 102 -0.47 -5.36 23.74
C TRP A 102 -1.94 -5.01 23.84
N GLU A 103 -2.60 -4.89 22.70
CA GLU A 103 -4.05 -4.88 22.62
C GLU A 103 -4.54 -6.32 22.70
N THR A 104 -5.41 -6.61 23.65
CA THR A 104 -6.02 -7.93 23.82
C THR A 104 -7.52 -7.84 23.64
N VAL A 105 -8.08 -8.76 22.86
CA VAL A 105 -9.52 -8.91 22.65
C VAL A 105 -9.95 -10.25 23.20
N VAL A 106 -10.87 -10.22 24.15
CA VAL A 106 -11.51 -11.41 24.71
C VAL A 106 -12.92 -11.48 24.16
N VAL A 107 -13.25 -12.59 23.53
CA VAL A 107 -14.61 -12.90 23.08
C VAL A 107 -15.41 -13.38 24.28
N THR A 108 -16.42 -12.63 24.67
CA THR A 108 -17.29 -12.94 25.83
C THR A 108 -18.56 -13.69 25.42
N ALA A 109 -18.90 -13.70 24.14
CA ALA A 109 -20.10 -14.36 23.63
C ALA A 109 -19.98 -15.89 23.63
N THR A 110 -20.93 -16.56 24.30
CA THR A 110 -21.06 -18.03 24.33
C THR A 110 -22.11 -18.53 23.33
N GLY A 111 -22.04 -19.80 22.92
CA GLY A 111 -23.11 -20.48 22.17
C GLY A 111 -23.22 -20.12 20.68
N ARG A 112 -22.17 -19.54 20.08
CA ARG A 112 -22.17 -19.13 18.66
C ARG A 112 -22.09 -20.31 17.71
N GLY A 113 -22.82 -20.20 16.60
CA GLY A 113 -22.75 -21.17 15.51
C GLY A 113 -21.37 -21.18 14.84
N PRO A 114 -21.00 -22.27 14.12
CA PRO A 114 -19.72 -22.33 13.39
C PRO A 114 -19.51 -21.16 12.41
N ALA A 115 -20.57 -20.68 11.75
CA ALA A 115 -20.51 -19.57 10.80
C ALA A 115 -20.15 -18.23 11.48
N GLU A 116 -20.85 -17.86 12.55
CA GLU A 116 -20.59 -16.63 13.31
C GLU A 116 -19.19 -16.62 13.94
N ARG A 117 -18.69 -17.80 14.35
CA ARG A 117 -17.31 -17.93 14.83
C ARG A 117 -16.29 -17.69 13.70
N ALA A 118 -16.53 -18.25 12.52
CA ALA A 118 -15.65 -18.06 11.36
C ALA A 118 -15.65 -16.59 10.87
N GLU A 119 -16.81 -15.95 10.89
CA GLU A 119 -16.95 -14.53 10.56
C GLU A 119 -16.17 -13.65 11.54
N LEU A 120 -16.37 -13.82 12.87
CA LEU A 120 -15.59 -13.05 13.85
C LEU A 120 -14.09 -13.31 13.73
N ARG A 121 -13.67 -14.57 13.49
CA ARG A 121 -12.25 -14.88 13.24
C ARG A 121 -11.71 -14.11 12.05
N THR A 122 -12.49 -14.02 10.96
CA THR A 122 -12.12 -13.26 9.76
C THR A 122 -12.03 -11.77 10.06
N GLU A 123 -12.95 -11.21 10.84
CA GLU A 123 -12.92 -9.81 11.26
C GLU A 123 -11.69 -9.50 12.13
N LEU A 124 -11.42 -10.30 13.16
CA LEU A 124 -10.28 -10.12 14.06
C LEU A 124 -8.93 -10.32 13.33
N ALA A 125 -8.85 -11.28 12.41
CA ALA A 125 -7.69 -11.46 11.54
C ALA A 125 -7.51 -10.30 10.56
N GLY A 126 -8.60 -9.73 10.03
CA GLY A 126 -8.58 -8.50 9.21
C GLY A 126 -8.07 -7.29 9.99
N LEU A 127 -8.24 -7.32 11.30
CA LEU A 127 -7.63 -6.40 12.26
C LEU A 127 -6.22 -6.82 12.67
N ARG A 128 -5.58 -7.79 12.00
CA ARG A 128 -4.21 -8.25 12.33
C ARG A 128 -4.04 -8.58 13.82
N LEU A 129 -5.10 -9.06 14.46
CA LEU A 129 -5.01 -9.74 15.74
C LEU A 129 -4.68 -11.19 15.46
N ALA A 130 -3.79 -11.77 16.27
CA ALA A 130 -3.53 -13.20 16.23
C ALA A 130 -4.25 -13.89 17.38
N GLU A 131 -4.69 -15.11 17.13
CA GLU A 131 -5.33 -15.93 18.13
C GLU A 131 -4.28 -16.66 18.96
N LEU A 132 -4.26 -16.41 20.27
CA LEU A 132 -3.42 -17.16 21.20
C LEU A 132 -4.09 -18.47 21.61
N ARG A 133 -5.41 -18.43 21.80
CA ARG A 133 -6.28 -19.56 22.09
C ARG A 133 -7.71 -19.19 21.74
N GLU A 134 -8.61 -20.17 21.73
CA GLU A 134 -10.02 -19.91 21.45
C GLU A 134 -10.56 -18.77 22.32
N GLY A 135 -11.04 -17.72 21.64
CA GLY A 135 -11.64 -16.55 22.25
C GLY A 135 -10.66 -15.48 22.78
N VAL A 136 -9.34 -15.69 22.68
CA VAL A 136 -8.32 -14.72 23.13
C VAL A 136 -7.41 -14.33 21.98
N TRP A 137 -7.44 -13.05 21.65
CA TRP A 137 -6.76 -12.46 20.50
C TRP A 137 -5.88 -11.32 20.95
N LEU A 138 -4.72 -11.14 20.34
CA LEU A 138 -3.82 -10.06 20.71
C LEU A 138 -2.94 -9.59 19.58
N ARG A 139 -2.42 -8.37 19.76
CA ARG A 139 -1.34 -7.80 18.95
C ARG A 139 -0.59 -6.73 19.73
N PRO A 140 0.63 -6.34 19.30
CA PRO A 140 1.27 -5.14 19.81
C PRO A 140 0.39 -3.91 19.54
N ALA A 141 0.31 -2.99 20.51
CA ALA A 141 -0.52 -1.79 20.45
C ALA A 141 0.09 -0.67 19.56
N ASN A 142 0.81 -1.03 18.50
CA ASN A 142 1.54 -0.10 17.64
C ASN A 142 0.71 0.45 16.47
N LEU A 143 -0.51 -0.03 16.22
CA LEU A 143 -1.36 0.50 15.15
C LEU A 143 -2.17 1.71 15.60
N ARG A 144 -2.27 2.71 14.73
CA ARG A 144 -3.24 3.80 14.83
C ARG A 144 -4.48 3.41 14.04
N ARG A 145 -5.50 2.92 14.75
CA ARG A 145 -6.76 2.46 14.14
C ARG A 145 -7.92 2.72 15.07
N HIS A 146 -9.11 2.80 14.50
CA HIS A 146 -10.32 2.77 15.30
C HIS A 146 -10.47 1.40 15.95
N ARG A 147 -10.79 1.36 17.24
CA ARG A 147 -11.16 0.10 17.89
C ARG A 147 -12.43 -0.40 17.20
N PRO A 148 -12.50 -1.69 16.83
CA PRO A 148 -13.73 -2.23 16.29
C PRO A 148 -14.78 -2.10 17.37
N VAL A 149 -15.83 -1.33 17.08
CA VAL A 149 -17.11 -1.55 17.76
C VAL A 149 -17.61 -2.83 17.13
N GLY A 150 -17.15 -3.99 17.63
CA GLY A 150 -17.75 -5.27 17.26
C GLY A 150 -19.26 -5.21 17.55
N PRO A 151 -20.07 -6.19 17.09
CA PRO A 151 -21.49 -6.22 17.41
C PRO A 151 -21.62 -6.01 18.93
N ALA A 152 -22.31 -4.93 19.32
CA ALA A 152 -22.19 -4.34 20.64
C ALA A 152 -22.33 -5.42 21.73
N GLY A 153 -21.27 -5.65 22.52
CA GLY A 153 -21.27 -6.56 23.66
C GLY A 153 -20.64 -7.96 23.48
N LEU A 154 -20.15 -8.32 22.28
CA LEU A 154 -19.57 -9.68 22.07
C LEU A 154 -18.07 -9.80 22.39
N THR A 155 -17.38 -8.67 22.54
CA THR A 155 -15.93 -8.62 22.79
C THR A 155 -15.58 -7.57 23.83
N GLN A 156 -14.55 -7.84 24.62
CA GLN A 156 -13.96 -6.91 25.56
C GLN A 156 -12.51 -6.62 25.16
N PHE A 157 -12.13 -5.35 25.23
CA PHE A 157 -10.81 -4.87 24.86
C PHE A 157 -10.02 -4.53 26.12
N PHE A 158 -8.81 -5.07 26.19
CA PHE A 158 -7.86 -4.84 27.26
C PHE A 158 -6.54 -4.33 26.69
N THR A 159 -5.78 -3.68 27.55
CA THR A 159 -4.36 -3.46 27.31
C THR A 159 -3.60 -4.35 28.27
N ALA A 160 -2.67 -5.15 27.76
CA ALA A 160 -1.89 -6.11 28.53
C ALA A 160 -0.40 -5.88 28.31
N ARG A 161 0.41 -6.36 29.26
CA ARG A 161 1.86 -6.50 29.10
C ARG A 161 2.20 -7.96 29.41
N PRO A 162 2.32 -8.82 28.39
CA PRO A 162 2.65 -10.23 28.59
C PRO A 162 3.95 -10.38 29.38
N GLU A 163 3.98 -11.31 30.33
CA GLU A 163 5.18 -11.57 31.14
C GLU A 163 6.30 -12.25 30.34
N GLN A 164 5.92 -13.07 29.35
CA GLN A 164 6.88 -13.69 28.45
C GLN A 164 7.52 -12.66 27.51
N PRO A 165 8.74 -12.92 26.99
CA PRO A 165 9.38 -12.05 26.02
C PRO A 165 8.49 -11.81 24.79
N SER A 166 8.33 -10.53 24.42
CA SER A 166 7.41 -10.16 23.35
C SER A 166 7.83 -10.67 21.96
N ARG A 167 9.13 -10.91 21.73
CA ARG A 167 9.64 -11.53 20.49
C ARG A 167 9.15 -12.97 20.37
N ASP A 168 9.25 -13.75 21.43
CA ASP A 168 8.81 -15.15 21.46
C ASP A 168 7.30 -15.26 21.27
N LEU A 169 6.55 -14.35 21.92
CA LEU A 169 5.11 -14.26 21.72
C LEU A 169 4.75 -13.95 20.26
N ALA A 170 5.43 -12.98 19.63
CA ALA A 170 5.18 -12.65 18.24
C ALA A 170 5.51 -13.81 17.30
N ALA A 171 6.62 -14.51 17.51
CA ALA A 171 7.01 -15.68 16.72
C ALA A 171 6.02 -16.85 16.88
N ALA A 172 5.40 -17.02 18.05
CA ALA A 172 4.37 -18.02 18.28
C ALA A 172 3.02 -17.67 17.62
N LEU A 173 2.68 -16.37 17.56
CA LEU A 173 1.41 -15.87 17.05
C LEU A 173 1.36 -15.75 15.52
N TRP A 174 2.49 -15.45 14.88
CA TRP A 174 2.57 -15.29 13.43
C TRP A 174 3.67 -16.16 12.84
N PRO A 175 3.43 -16.81 11.68
CA PRO A 175 4.45 -17.56 10.97
C PRO A 175 5.40 -16.60 10.21
N LEU A 176 6.24 -15.87 10.94
CA LEU A 176 7.06 -14.77 10.42
C LEU A 176 8.00 -15.24 9.30
N ASP A 177 8.69 -16.37 9.48
CA ASP A 177 9.62 -16.90 8.47
C ASP A 177 8.91 -17.29 7.17
N ALA A 178 7.74 -17.93 7.27
CA ALA A 178 6.95 -18.32 6.11
C ALA A 178 6.40 -17.08 5.37
N TRP A 179 5.99 -16.06 6.12
CA TRP A 179 5.56 -14.79 5.55
C TRP A 179 6.70 -14.08 4.82
N ALA A 180 7.88 -14.02 5.44
CA ALA A 180 9.08 -13.42 4.87
C ALA A 180 9.55 -14.16 3.61
N ALA A 181 9.61 -15.49 3.63
CA ALA A 181 9.98 -16.30 2.46
C ALA A 181 9.04 -16.04 1.27
N THR A 182 7.73 -15.97 1.52
CA THR A 182 6.74 -15.62 0.48
C THR A 182 6.96 -14.21 -0.06
N ALA A 183 7.25 -13.25 0.82
CA ALA A 183 7.53 -11.87 0.43
C ALA A 183 8.79 -11.74 -0.44
N VAL A 184 9.87 -12.44 -0.09
CA VAL A 184 11.10 -12.48 -0.89
C VAL A 184 10.85 -13.12 -2.26
N ALA A 185 10.09 -14.22 -2.31
CA ALA A 185 9.73 -14.84 -3.58
C ALA A 185 8.90 -13.90 -4.47
N LEU A 186 7.97 -13.14 -3.87
CA LEU A 186 7.19 -12.12 -4.58
C LEU A 186 8.06 -10.98 -5.10
N LEU A 187 9.01 -10.48 -4.31
CA LEU A 187 9.99 -9.46 -4.73
C LEU A 187 10.80 -9.94 -5.94
N ALA A 188 11.34 -11.15 -5.88
CA ALA A 188 12.09 -11.74 -6.99
C ALA A 188 11.22 -11.89 -8.24
N HIS A 189 9.97 -12.35 -8.06
CA HIS A 189 9.02 -12.52 -9.16
C HIS A 189 8.69 -11.19 -9.86
N VAL A 190 8.33 -10.14 -9.11
CA VAL A 190 7.98 -8.85 -9.73
C VAL A 190 9.19 -8.15 -10.36
N ALA A 191 10.40 -8.37 -9.85
CA ALA A 191 11.63 -7.85 -10.43
C ALA A 191 11.99 -8.51 -11.77
N ALA A 192 11.77 -9.83 -11.89
CA ALA A 192 12.05 -10.58 -13.11
C ALA A 192 10.99 -10.38 -14.21
N THR A 193 9.79 -9.95 -13.85
CA THR A 193 8.63 -9.92 -14.75
C THR A 193 8.56 -8.63 -15.56
N LYS A 194 8.68 -8.75 -16.89
CA LYS A 194 8.65 -7.61 -17.83
C LYS A 194 7.29 -7.41 -18.51
N GLN A 195 6.52 -8.48 -18.70
CA GLN A 195 5.24 -8.41 -19.41
C GLN A 195 4.18 -7.67 -18.57
N PRO A 196 3.44 -6.68 -19.12
CA PRO A 196 2.51 -5.86 -18.34
C PRO A 196 1.44 -6.66 -17.59
N THR A 197 0.85 -7.66 -18.23
CA THR A 197 -0.20 -8.51 -17.64
C THR A 197 0.33 -9.31 -16.46
N ASP A 198 1.48 -9.96 -16.61
CA ASP A 198 2.11 -10.76 -15.56
C ASP A 198 2.59 -9.86 -14.42
N ARG A 199 3.12 -8.68 -14.74
CA ARG A 199 3.57 -7.69 -13.76
C ARG A 199 2.41 -7.23 -12.89
N LEU A 200 1.27 -6.90 -13.50
CA LEU A 200 0.06 -6.53 -12.76
C LEU A 200 -0.48 -7.69 -11.90
N ALA A 201 -0.38 -8.94 -12.37
CA ALA A 201 -0.80 -10.12 -11.61
C ALA A 201 0.11 -10.34 -10.39
N GLY A 202 1.42 -10.14 -10.57
CA GLY A 202 2.43 -10.16 -9.52
C GLY A 202 2.16 -9.09 -8.46
N PHE A 203 1.90 -7.85 -8.87
CA PHE A 203 1.54 -6.79 -7.92
C PHE A 203 0.21 -7.02 -7.21
N ALA A 204 -0.77 -7.64 -7.86
CA ALA A 204 -2.00 -8.06 -7.18
C ALA A 204 -1.70 -9.11 -6.10
N ALA A 205 -0.72 -10.01 -6.31
CA ALA A 205 -0.26 -10.94 -5.29
C ALA A 205 0.49 -10.24 -4.15
N VAL A 206 1.35 -9.26 -4.47
CA VAL A 206 2.02 -8.41 -3.48
C VAL A 206 1.00 -7.73 -2.57
N VAL A 207 -0.04 -7.10 -3.13
CA VAL A 207 -1.08 -6.43 -2.33
C VAL A 207 -1.82 -7.43 -1.43
N ARG A 208 -2.20 -8.61 -1.94
CA ARG A 208 -2.84 -9.65 -1.13
C ARG A 208 -1.95 -10.10 0.03
N HIS A 209 -0.64 -10.20 -0.20
CA HIS A 209 0.33 -10.58 0.84
C HIS A 209 0.58 -9.46 1.85
N LEU A 210 0.63 -8.19 1.43
CA LEU A 210 0.79 -7.04 2.33
C LEU A 210 -0.40 -6.86 3.29
N VAL A 211 -1.61 -7.26 2.87
CA VAL A 211 -2.79 -7.24 3.74
C VAL A 211 -2.67 -8.26 4.89
N THR A 212 -1.87 -9.32 4.74
CA THR A 212 -1.63 -10.33 5.79
C THR A 212 -0.41 -10.03 6.66
N ASP A 213 0.35 -8.98 6.37
CA ASP A 213 1.48 -8.53 7.18
C ASP A 213 1.02 -8.28 8.64
N PRO A 214 1.67 -8.80 9.68
CA PRO A 214 1.28 -8.51 11.06
C PRO A 214 1.49 -7.03 11.47
N VAL A 215 2.39 -6.33 10.78
CA VAL A 215 2.80 -4.94 11.07
C VAL A 215 3.24 -4.83 12.52
N LEU A 216 4.22 -5.67 12.87
CA LEU A 216 4.84 -5.64 14.18
C LEU A 216 5.73 -4.40 14.31
N PRO A 217 5.93 -3.91 15.54
CA PRO A 217 6.93 -2.88 15.82
C PRO A 217 8.33 -3.43 15.55
N ALA A 218 9.28 -2.54 15.24
CA ALA A 218 10.60 -2.90 14.72
C ALA A 218 11.38 -3.82 15.68
N GLU A 219 11.18 -3.63 16.98
CA GLU A 219 11.78 -4.38 18.08
C GLU A 219 11.34 -5.85 18.11
N LEU A 220 10.27 -6.22 17.41
CA LEU A 220 9.74 -7.59 17.35
C LEU A 220 9.96 -8.25 15.98
N LEU A 221 10.47 -7.51 15.00
CA LEU A 221 10.72 -8.05 13.67
C LEU A 221 12.02 -8.88 13.64
N PRO A 222 12.06 -9.93 12.81
CA PRO A 222 13.31 -10.54 12.39
C PRO A 222 14.20 -9.51 11.69
N GLU A 223 15.50 -9.79 11.67
CA GLU A 223 16.43 -9.04 10.81
C GLU A 223 15.99 -9.17 9.33
N ASP A 224 16.23 -8.14 8.54
CA ASP A 224 15.89 -8.09 7.11
C ASP A 224 14.41 -8.34 6.76
N TRP A 225 13.48 -7.91 7.62
CA TRP A 225 12.04 -8.04 7.36
C TRP A 225 11.65 -7.43 5.98
N PRO A 226 11.08 -8.20 5.04
CA PRO A 226 10.97 -7.79 3.64
C PRO A 226 9.77 -6.87 3.33
N ALA A 227 8.93 -6.59 4.33
CA ALA A 227 7.69 -5.87 4.12
C ALA A 227 7.84 -4.39 3.69
N PRO A 228 8.85 -3.63 4.17
CA PRO A 228 9.16 -2.29 3.64
C PRO A 228 9.57 -2.33 2.16
N ALA A 229 10.37 -3.31 1.76
CA ALA A 229 10.78 -3.47 0.36
C ALA A 229 9.58 -3.78 -0.54
N LEU A 230 8.67 -4.68 -0.14
CA LEU A 230 7.43 -4.95 -0.87
C LEU A 230 6.57 -3.68 -1.05
N ARG A 231 6.42 -2.89 0.01
CA ARG A 231 5.69 -1.62 -0.05
C ARG A 231 6.34 -0.64 -1.02
N ALA A 232 7.66 -0.48 -0.94
CA ALA A 232 8.41 0.41 -1.82
C ALA A 232 8.26 0.03 -3.30
N VAL A 233 8.39 -1.27 -3.63
CA VAL A 233 8.25 -1.76 -5.01
C VAL A 233 6.80 -1.59 -5.50
N TYR A 234 5.80 -1.82 -4.65
CA TYR A 234 4.40 -1.54 -4.99
C TYR A 234 4.13 -0.03 -5.21
N THR A 235 4.66 0.84 -4.34
CA THR A 235 4.56 2.30 -4.51
C THR A 235 5.25 2.77 -5.80
N SER A 236 6.42 2.23 -6.13
CA SER A 236 7.13 2.53 -7.39
C SER A 236 6.28 2.13 -8.59
N TYR A 237 5.75 0.91 -8.60
CA TYR A 237 4.90 0.43 -9.68
C TYR A 237 3.66 1.31 -9.87
N ARG A 238 3.01 1.72 -8.78
CA ARG A 238 1.87 2.64 -8.86
C ARG A 238 2.25 3.99 -9.49
N ARG A 239 3.43 4.53 -9.18
CA ARG A 239 3.92 5.77 -9.79
C ARG A 239 4.21 5.57 -11.28
N GLU A 240 4.88 4.48 -11.66
CA GLU A 240 5.15 4.16 -13.07
C GLU A 240 3.86 4.06 -13.89
N VAL A 241 2.85 3.35 -13.38
CA VAL A 241 1.54 3.25 -14.04
C VAL A 241 0.86 4.61 -14.15
N ALA A 242 0.92 5.43 -13.09
CA ALA A 242 0.38 6.79 -13.10
C ALA A 242 1.06 7.68 -14.15
N GLU A 243 2.39 7.62 -14.25
CA GLU A 243 3.18 8.42 -15.21
C GLU A 243 2.94 8.00 -16.65
N ALA A 244 2.87 6.70 -16.94
CA ALA A 244 2.58 6.18 -18.27
C ALA A 244 1.21 6.63 -18.80
N LEU A 245 0.28 7.01 -17.91
CA LEU A 245 -1.07 7.42 -18.25
C LEU A 245 -1.27 8.94 -18.29
N ARG A 246 -0.24 9.74 -17.99
CA ARG A 246 -0.33 11.19 -18.11
C ARG A 246 -0.52 11.59 -19.59
N PRO A 247 -1.60 12.30 -19.94
CA PRO A 247 -1.80 12.76 -21.31
C PRO A 247 -0.66 13.71 -21.71
N GLY A 248 0.18 13.28 -22.67
CA GLY A 248 1.29 14.07 -23.22
C GLY A 248 2.69 13.41 -23.17
N ALA A 249 2.88 12.28 -22.46
CA ALA A 249 4.21 11.66 -22.30
C ALA A 249 4.68 10.80 -23.49
N VAL A 250 3.83 10.57 -24.50
CA VAL A 250 4.23 9.87 -25.74
C VAL A 250 3.98 10.81 -26.93
N GLY A 251 4.92 11.72 -27.14
CA GLY A 251 4.93 12.64 -28.27
C GLY A 251 6.36 13.08 -28.62
N GLY A 252 6.99 12.36 -29.55
CA GLY A 252 8.03 12.86 -30.45
C GLY A 252 9.44 13.11 -29.87
N GLY A 253 10.39 12.24 -30.19
CA GLY A 253 11.81 12.55 -30.03
C GLY A 253 12.72 11.34 -30.20
N THR A 254 12.95 10.91 -31.44
CA THR A 254 14.19 10.19 -31.77
C THR A 254 15.37 11.09 -31.42
N PRO A 255 16.32 10.69 -30.54
CA PRO A 255 17.52 11.47 -30.34
C PRO A 255 18.43 11.24 -31.54
N GLN A 256 18.39 12.17 -32.50
CA GLN A 256 19.44 12.25 -33.52
C GLN A 256 20.70 12.78 -32.84
N VAL A 257 21.66 11.87 -32.63
CA VAL A 257 23.00 12.20 -32.15
C VAL A 257 23.71 12.99 -33.26
N GLY A 258 23.58 14.31 -33.22
CA GLY A 258 24.40 15.24 -33.98
C GLY A 258 25.69 15.52 -33.22
N ALA A 259 26.80 15.02 -33.73
CA ALA A 259 28.14 15.37 -33.25
C ALA A 259 28.39 16.88 -33.43
N PRO A 260 29.01 17.59 -32.45
CA PRO A 260 29.48 18.93 -32.71
C PRO A 260 30.86 18.88 -33.36
N GLY A 261 30.90 19.37 -34.61
CA GLY A 261 32.12 19.71 -35.32
C GLY A 261 32.87 20.85 -34.63
N VAL A 262 34.18 20.73 -34.67
CA VAL A 262 35.17 21.72 -34.24
C VAL A 262 35.06 22.97 -35.12
N SER A 263 34.94 24.16 -34.52
CA SER A 263 35.59 25.34 -35.10
C SER A 263 35.95 26.43 -34.09
N ARG A 264 37.11 27.02 -34.39
CA ARG A 264 38.00 27.90 -33.64
C ARG A 264 37.53 29.36 -33.48
N ARG A 265 37.94 29.94 -32.34
CA ARG A 265 38.56 31.27 -32.07
C ARG A 265 37.89 32.57 -32.54
N ALA A 266 37.69 33.46 -31.56
CA ALA A 266 38.32 34.77 -31.32
C ALA A 266 37.52 35.46 -30.18
N GLY A 267 38.00 36.26 -29.21
CA GLY A 267 39.27 36.91 -28.91
C GLY A 267 38.95 38.20 -28.11
N GLY A 268 39.57 38.39 -26.92
CA GLY A 268 39.62 39.66 -26.15
C GLY A 268 38.38 39.99 -25.30
N GLY A 269 38.46 40.55 -24.08
CA GLY A 269 39.56 41.03 -23.24
C GLY A 269 38.97 41.72 -21.97
N LEU A 270 39.74 41.72 -20.87
CA LEU A 270 39.76 42.60 -19.67
C LEU A 270 38.43 43.22 -19.15
N GLY A 271 38.00 43.09 -17.89
CA GLY A 271 38.69 43.41 -16.62
C GLY A 271 37.63 43.82 -15.54
N PRO A 272 38.00 44.08 -14.27
CA PRO A 272 37.19 43.70 -13.10
C PRO A 272 36.55 44.85 -12.28
N GLY A 273 35.56 44.54 -11.43
CA GLY A 273 35.04 45.40 -10.36
C GLY A 273 33.97 44.67 -9.53
N SER A 274 34.27 44.16 -8.33
CA SER A 274 34.23 44.84 -7.02
C SER A 274 32.83 45.11 -6.45
N ARG A 275 32.61 44.58 -5.22
CA ARG A 275 31.72 45.07 -4.13
C ARG A 275 30.22 44.80 -4.36
N THR A 276 29.38 44.42 -3.38
CA THR A 276 29.42 44.50 -1.90
C THR A 276 28.26 43.66 -1.35
N ASN A 277 28.47 43.02 -0.20
CA ASN A 277 27.42 42.54 0.70
C ASN A 277 26.91 43.73 1.54
N PRO A 278 25.69 43.69 2.09
CA PRO A 278 25.63 43.84 3.54
C PRO A 278 24.64 42.91 4.26
N ILE A 279 25.00 42.72 5.52
CA ILE A 279 24.34 42.02 6.64
C ILE A 279 23.50 43.04 7.41
N GLU A 280 22.36 42.62 7.98
CA GLU A 280 21.77 43.12 9.26
C GLU A 280 20.60 42.16 9.61
N ARG A 281 20.68 41.24 10.58
CA ARG A 281 20.64 41.35 12.06
C ARG A 281 19.58 42.33 12.59
N HIS A 282 18.53 41.82 13.23
CA HIS A 282 18.18 42.09 14.63
C HIS A 282 16.91 41.31 15.08
N GLY A 283 17.03 40.49 16.14
CA GLY A 283 15.92 40.20 17.08
C GLY A 283 15.78 41.36 18.09
N PRO A 284 15.00 41.28 19.19
CA PRO A 284 14.58 40.09 19.96
C PRO A 284 13.10 40.09 20.44
N GLY A 285 12.69 39.05 21.23
CA GLY A 285 11.40 38.95 21.96
C GLY A 285 11.27 39.96 23.14
N PRO A 286 10.49 39.74 24.24
CA PRO A 286 9.89 38.47 24.73
C PRO A 286 8.54 38.57 25.52
N ARG A 287 8.09 37.43 26.11
CA ARG A 287 7.28 37.25 27.38
C ARG A 287 5.82 37.78 27.42
N ALA A 288 4.87 37.34 28.25
CA ALA A 288 4.60 36.20 29.15
C ALA A 288 3.15 36.39 29.72
N GLY A 289 2.53 35.34 30.30
CA GLY A 289 1.37 35.44 31.21
C GLY A 289 0.28 34.39 30.88
N ARG A 290 0.18 33.23 31.55
CA ARG A 290 -0.42 32.91 32.87
C ARG A 290 -1.80 33.56 33.11
N THR A 291 -2.85 32.74 33.24
CA THR A 291 -3.62 32.52 34.49
C THR A 291 -4.68 31.41 34.37
N GLN A 292 -4.84 30.66 35.47
CA GLN A 292 -5.88 29.68 35.78
C GLN A 292 -7.23 30.33 36.14
N LYS A 293 -8.33 29.58 36.01
CA LYS A 293 -9.44 29.33 36.97
C LYS A 293 -10.59 28.63 36.21
N GLU A 294 -11.03 27.43 36.61
CA GLU A 294 -12.01 27.11 37.67
C GLU A 294 -13.45 27.58 37.40
N ASP A 295 -14.40 26.77 37.90
CA ASP A 295 -15.87 26.86 37.95
C ASP A 295 -16.62 26.21 36.77
N GLU A 296 -17.28 25.04 36.90
CA GLU A 296 -18.45 24.68 37.74
C GLU A 296 -19.77 25.21 37.13
N GLU A 297 -20.55 24.35 36.44
CA GLU A 297 -21.99 24.14 36.68
C GLU A 297 -22.65 23.24 35.61
N ARG A 298 -23.42 22.26 36.13
CA ARG A 298 -24.67 21.64 35.62
C ARG A 298 -24.65 20.71 34.40
#